data_AF-A0A1Y1KH19-F1
#
_entry.id   AF-A0A1Y1KH19-F1
#
_cell.length_a   1.000
_cell.length_b   1.000
_cell.length_c   1.000
_cell.angle_alpha   90.00
_cell.angle_beta   90.00
_cell.angle_gamma   90.00
#
_symmetry.space_group_name_H-M   'P 1'
#
loop_
_entity.id
_entity.type
_entity.pdbx_description
1 polymer ?
#
loop_
_entity_poly.entity_id
_entity_poly.type
_entity_poly.pdbx_seq_one_letter_code
_entity_poly.pdbx_strand_id
1 'polypeptide(L)'
;STLIITDRSMDLMAPLLHEFTYQAMAHDLLPIKDGDKVTFHTTVNAGTKDEKEEDVELCDDDKIWVDSRHRHMKDTIDKLMGDFQKFIDENPHFTKDTENGGAPTLNTMREMIAGLPQFQQMKSAYALHLNMAQE
;
A
#
# COMPACT_ATOMS: atom_id res chain seq x y z
N SER A 1 4.91 24.42 -27.98
CA SER A 1 5.08 24.21 -26.52
C SER A 1 4.61 25.47 -25.82
N THR A 2 3.90 25.33 -24.70
CA THR A 2 3.34 26.45 -23.93
C THR A 2 3.66 26.22 -22.45
N LEU A 3 4.22 27.23 -21.78
CA LEU A 3 4.45 27.23 -20.33
C LEU A 3 3.30 27.97 -19.65
N ILE A 4 2.63 27.34 -18.69
CA ILE A 4 1.58 27.95 -17.88
C ILE A 4 2.17 28.31 -16.51
N ILE A 5 2.02 29.57 -16.10
CA ILE A 5 2.43 30.07 -14.77
C ILE A 5 1.16 30.49 -14.05
N THR A 6 0.96 30.01 -12.83
CA THR A 6 -0.22 30.30 -12.02
C THR A 6 0.15 30.68 -10.59
N ASP A 7 -0.77 31.37 -9.91
CA ASP A 7 -0.68 31.66 -8.48
C ASP A 7 -1.62 30.74 -7.69
N ARG A 8 -1.23 30.33 -6.48
CA ARG A 8 -2.06 29.49 -5.61
C ARG A 8 -3.43 30.11 -5.34
N SER A 9 -3.54 31.45 -5.35
CA SER A 9 -4.79 32.19 -5.15
C SER A 9 -5.86 31.88 -6.20
N MET A 10 -5.51 31.24 -7.31
CA MET A 10 -6.49 30.79 -8.31
C MET A 10 -7.44 29.73 -7.76
N ASP A 11 -6.98 28.93 -6.79
CA ASP A 11 -7.77 27.89 -6.12
C ASP A 11 -7.25 27.72 -4.69
N LEU A 12 -7.95 28.28 -3.73
CA LEU A 12 -7.62 28.17 -2.31
C LEU A 12 -8.19 26.90 -1.66
N MET A 13 -9.09 26.18 -2.34
CA MET A 13 -9.84 25.07 -1.77
C MET A 13 -9.12 23.74 -1.94
N ALA A 14 -8.50 23.49 -3.09
CA ALA A 14 -7.85 22.21 -3.36
C ALA A 14 -6.80 21.76 -2.31
N PRO A 15 -5.99 22.63 -1.66
CA PRO A 15 -5.04 22.19 -0.63
C PRO A 15 -5.70 21.83 0.72
N LEU A 16 -6.97 22.21 0.91
CA LEU A 16 -7.69 22.06 2.18
C LEU A 16 -8.71 20.91 2.14
N LEU A 17 -8.97 20.37 0.96
CA LEU A 17 -9.92 19.29 0.77
C LEU A 17 -9.26 17.95 1.11
N HIS A 18 -9.90 17.16 1.96
CA HIS A 18 -9.56 15.74 2.11
C HIS A 18 -9.84 15.01 0.79
N GLU A 19 -8.79 14.50 0.17
CA GLU A 19 -8.85 13.86 -1.14
C GLU A 19 -8.94 12.33 -0.99
N PHE A 20 -9.70 11.68 -1.87
CA PHE A 20 -9.99 10.25 -1.74
C PHE A 20 -9.15 9.36 -2.67
N THR A 21 -8.19 9.95 -3.39
CA THR A 21 -7.21 9.20 -4.17
C THR A 21 -6.10 8.66 -3.27
N TYR A 22 -5.58 7.47 -3.56
CA TYR A 22 -4.70 6.72 -2.66
C TYR A 22 -3.51 7.54 -2.15
N GLN A 23 -2.74 8.15 -3.06
CA GLN A 23 -1.58 8.95 -2.69
C GLN A 23 -1.96 10.20 -1.92
N ALA A 24 -2.97 10.94 -2.38
CA ALA A 24 -3.36 12.19 -1.72
C ALA A 24 -3.85 11.92 -0.30
N MET A 25 -4.69 10.89 -0.11
CA MET A 25 -5.15 10.45 1.19
C MET A 25 -4.00 9.97 2.08
N ALA A 26 -3.04 9.21 1.54
CA ALA A 26 -1.88 8.75 2.30
C ALA A 26 -1.01 9.92 2.78
N HIS A 27 -0.76 10.93 1.95
CA HIS A 27 0.00 12.13 2.34
C HIS A 27 -0.76 13.03 3.33
N ASP A 28 -2.09 12.97 3.33
CA ASP A 28 -2.96 13.77 4.20
C ASP A 28 -3.13 13.14 5.59
N LEU A 29 -3.33 11.81 5.64
CA LEU A 29 -3.69 11.11 6.87
C LEU A 29 -2.53 10.36 7.55
N LEU A 30 -1.52 9.92 6.79
CA LEU A 30 -0.42 9.13 7.31
C LEU A 30 0.82 10.00 7.58
N PRO A 31 1.69 9.61 8.53
CA PRO A 31 2.93 10.32 8.83
C PRO A 31 4.02 10.09 7.76
N ILE A 32 3.73 10.46 6.51
CA ILE A 32 4.69 10.41 5.41
C ILE A 32 5.65 11.61 5.54
N LYS A 33 6.96 11.33 5.52
CA LYS A 33 7.99 12.37 5.45
C LYS A 33 8.24 12.70 3.99
N ASP A 34 8.03 13.97 3.64
CA ASP A 34 8.30 14.52 2.31
C ASP A 34 9.54 15.41 2.36
N GLY A 35 10.67 14.88 1.89
CA GLY A 35 11.99 15.52 1.89
C GLY A 35 12.79 15.15 0.65
N ASP A 36 14.06 14.76 0.79
CA ASP A 36 14.84 14.24 -0.36
C ASP A 36 14.25 12.94 -0.92
N LYS A 37 13.54 12.18 -0.09
CA LYS A 37 12.82 10.96 -0.42
C LYS A 37 11.46 10.98 0.29
N VAL A 38 10.45 10.45 -0.39
CA VAL A 38 9.13 10.23 0.21
C VAL A 38 9.17 8.92 0.97
N THR A 39 9.08 8.97 2.30
CA THR A 39 9.19 7.77 3.15
C THR A 39 8.02 7.63 4.09
N PHE A 40 7.51 6.41 4.23
CA PHE A 40 6.50 6.03 5.20
C PHE A 40 7.14 5.19 6.30
N HIS A 41 6.94 5.59 7.56
CA HIS A 41 7.42 4.86 8.72
C HIS A 41 6.45 3.72 9.04
N THR A 42 6.91 2.48 8.94
CA THR A 42 6.04 1.31 9.17
C THR A 42 6.76 0.20 9.92
N THR A 43 6.00 -0.65 10.58
CA THR A 43 6.51 -1.86 11.21
C THR A 43 6.47 -3.02 10.23
N VAL A 44 7.65 -3.45 9.81
CA VAL A 44 7.84 -4.61 8.93
C VAL A 44 7.83 -5.89 9.77
N ASN A 45 7.20 -6.95 9.27
CA ASN A 45 7.06 -8.26 9.93
C ASN A 45 6.42 -8.21 11.33
N ALA A 46 5.53 -7.26 11.60
CA ALA A 46 4.94 -7.13 12.93
C ALA A 46 4.14 -8.38 13.34
N GLY A 47 4.37 -8.84 14.56
CA GLY A 47 3.90 -10.13 15.08
C GLY A 47 4.88 -11.30 14.92
N THR A 48 6.06 -11.07 14.35
CA THR A 48 7.13 -12.08 14.23
C THR A 48 8.35 -11.74 15.10
N LYS A 49 9.29 -12.68 15.24
CA LYS A 49 10.54 -12.44 15.98
C LYS A 49 11.45 -11.38 15.32
N ASP A 50 11.23 -11.11 14.04
CA ASP A 50 12.01 -10.17 13.22
C ASP A 50 11.24 -8.86 12.99
N GLU A 51 10.35 -8.50 13.92
CA GLU A 51 9.64 -7.23 13.92
C GLU A 51 10.62 -6.07 14.01
N LYS A 52 10.54 -5.15 13.05
CA LYS A 52 11.37 -3.95 13.02
C LYS A 52 10.60 -2.76 12.46
N GLU A 53 10.86 -1.59 13.03
CA GLU A 53 10.46 -0.32 12.44
C GLU A 53 11.46 0.08 11.36
N GLU A 54 10.95 0.48 10.20
CA GLU A 54 11.77 0.90 9.06
C GLU A 54 11.07 2.03 8.29
N ASP A 55 11.85 2.99 7.81
CA ASP A 55 11.37 4.00 6.87
C ASP A 55 11.43 3.41 5.45
N VAL A 56 10.28 3.15 4.86
CA VAL A 56 10.16 2.57 3.51
C VAL A 56 9.92 3.68 2.50
N GLU A 57 10.71 3.69 1.43
CA GLU A 57 10.65 4.70 0.38
C GLU A 57 9.50 4.40 -0.61
N LEU A 58 8.64 5.39 -0.84
CA LEU A 58 7.58 5.37 -1.85
C LEU A 58 8.13 6.01 -3.14
N CYS A 59 8.46 5.19 -4.13
CA CYS A 59 9.10 5.65 -5.36
C CYS A 59 8.49 5.00 -6.62
N ASP A 60 8.92 5.47 -7.80
CA ASP A 60 8.40 5.00 -9.09
C ASP A 60 8.86 3.57 -9.46
N ASP A 61 9.81 2.99 -8.72
CA ASP A 61 10.22 1.59 -8.90
C ASP A 61 9.18 0.62 -8.31
N ASP A 62 8.31 1.10 -7.41
CA ASP A 62 7.20 0.32 -6.86
C ASP A 62 6.00 0.31 -7.82
N LYS A 63 5.79 -0.83 -8.48
CA LYS A 63 4.68 -1.01 -9.43
C LYS A 63 3.31 -0.92 -8.78
N ILE A 64 3.16 -1.37 -7.52
CA ILE A 64 1.87 -1.33 -6.83
C ILE A 64 1.51 0.12 -6.55
N TRP A 65 2.49 0.91 -6.09
CA TRP A 65 2.36 2.35 -5.90
C TRP A 65 1.97 3.05 -7.19
N VAL A 66 2.74 2.90 -8.26
CA VAL A 66 2.50 3.59 -9.54
C VAL A 66 1.14 3.24 -10.14
N ASP A 67 0.73 1.98 -10.09
CA ASP A 67 -0.55 1.52 -10.66
C ASP A 67 -1.78 1.98 -9.85
N SER A 68 -1.60 2.32 -8.57
CA SER A 68 -2.70 2.55 -7.63
C SER A 68 -2.78 3.98 -7.07
N ARG A 69 -1.68 4.75 -7.09
CA ARG A 69 -1.55 6.06 -6.43
C ARG A 69 -2.61 7.10 -6.82
N HIS A 70 -3.18 7.01 -8.02
CA HIS A 70 -4.20 7.94 -8.51
C HIS A 70 -5.61 7.34 -8.54
N ARG A 71 -5.79 6.12 -8.04
CA ARG A 71 -7.11 5.48 -7.92
C ARG A 71 -7.79 5.95 -6.65
N HIS A 72 -9.12 5.91 -6.67
CA HIS A 72 -9.90 6.09 -5.46
C HIS A 72 -9.51 5.02 -4.42
N MET A 73 -9.46 5.37 -3.13
CA MET A 73 -9.01 4.47 -2.06
C MET A 73 -9.79 3.17 -2.03
N LYS A 74 -11.12 3.24 -2.14
CA LYS A 74 -11.98 2.04 -2.26
C LYS A 74 -11.51 1.08 -3.36
N ASP A 75 -11.32 1.60 -4.58
CA ASP A 75 -10.91 0.79 -5.72
C ASP A 75 -9.49 0.23 -5.53
N THR A 76 -8.65 0.95 -4.79
CA THR A 76 -7.30 0.51 -4.41
C THR A 76 -7.36 -0.69 -3.47
N ILE A 77 -8.20 -0.65 -2.43
CA ILE A 77 -8.42 -1.79 -1.52
C ILE A 77 -8.94 -3.01 -2.29
N ASP A 78 -9.97 -2.83 -3.11
CA ASP A 78 -10.56 -3.90 -3.92
C ASP A 78 -9.52 -4.54 -4.86
N LYS A 79 -8.67 -3.69 -5.48
CA LYS A 79 -7.58 -4.14 -6.36
C LYS A 79 -6.52 -4.93 -5.58
N LEU A 80 -6.02 -4.40 -4.46
CA LEU A 80 -4.98 -5.06 -3.65
C LEU A 80 -5.46 -6.42 -3.15
N MET A 81 -6.70 -6.51 -2.68
CA MET A 81 -7.31 -7.76 -2.26
C MET A 81 -7.46 -8.75 -3.42
N GLY A 82 -7.92 -8.28 -4.58
CA GLY A 82 -8.10 -9.12 -5.77
C GLY A 82 -6.79 -9.64 -6.33
N ASP A 83 -5.73 -8.82 -6.37
CA ASP A 83 -4.42 -9.24 -6.86
C ASP A 83 -3.74 -10.20 -5.88
N PHE A 84 -3.93 -10.00 -4.58
CA PHE A 84 -3.45 -10.94 -3.57
C PHE A 84 -4.16 -12.30 -3.67
N GLN A 85 -5.49 -12.32 -3.87
CA GLN A 85 -6.23 -13.56 -4.07
C GLN A 85 -5.73 -14.33 -5.29
N LYS A 86 -5.52 -13.64 -6.42
CA LYS A 86 -4.96 -14.25 -7.63
C LYS A 86 -3.58 -14.85 -7.37
N PHE A 87 -2.74 -14.15 -6.61
CA PHE A 87 -1.42 -14.65 -6.23
C PHE A 87 -1.50 -15.95 -5.43
N ILE A 88 -2.46 -16.08 -4.50
CA ILE A 88 -2.70 -17.33 -3.75
C ILE A 88 -3.21 -18.43 -4.69
N ASP A 89 -4.17 -18.12 -5.57
CA ASP A 89 -4.77 -19.09 -6.50
C ASP A 89 -3.72 -19.64 -7.49
N GLU A 90 -2.83 -18.79 -7.99
CA GLU A 90 -1.73 -19.16 -8.89
C GLU A 90 -0.64 -20.00 -8.20
N ASN A 91 -0.64 -20.01 -6.87
CA ASN A 91 0.34 -20.75 -6.08
C ASN A 91 -0.34 -21.71 -5.06
N PRO A 92 -0.96 -22.81 -5.53
CA PRO A 92 -1.73 -23.74 -4.69
C PRO A 92 -0.90 -24.48 -3.63
N HIS A 93 0.43 -24.41 -3.67
CA HIS A 93 1.28 -24.93 -2.60
C HIS A 93 1.14 -24.13 -1.29
N PHE A 94 0.46 -22.97 -1.30
CA PHE A 94 0.26 -22.09 -0.15
C PHE A 94 -1.14 -22.16 0.49
N THR A 95 -2.10 -22.88 -0.11
CA THR A 95 -3.49 -22.98 0.38
C THR A 95 -3.67 -23.99 1.52
N LYS A 96 -2.59 -24.50 2.13
CA LYS A 96 -2.69 -25.52 3.20
C LYS A 96 -3.18 -24.97 4.54
N ASP A 97 -3.09 -23.67 4.78
CA ASP A 97 -3.60 -23.02 6.00
C ASP A 97 -4.97 -22.33 5.79
N THR A 98 -5.54 -22.38 4.59
CA THR A 98 -6.88 -21.82 4.29
C THR A 98 -8.01 -22.83 4.47
N GLU A 99 -7.97 -23.68 5.51
CA GLU A 99 -9.06 -24.63 5.81
C GLU A 99 -10.40 -23.95 6.17
N ASN A 100 -10.43 -22.62 6.35
CA ASN A 100 -11.61 -21.90 6.85
C ASN A 100 -12.44 -21.12 5.82
N GLY A 101 -12.30 -21.37 4.51
CA GLY A 101 -13.34 -21.08 3.48
C GLY A 101 -13.96 -19.67 3.41
N GLY A 102 -13.43 -18.69 4.13
CA GLY A 102 -13.91 -17.31 4.19
C GLY A 102 -13.11 -16.42 3.25
N ALA A 103 -13.76 -15.37 2.73
CA ALA A 103 -13.06 -14.32 1.98
C ALA A 103 -11.87 -13.81 2.80
N PRO A 104 -10.65 -13.76 2.24
CA PRO A 104 -9.49 -13.29 2.99
C PRO A 104 -9.70 -11.83 3.39
N THR A 105 -9.67 -11.57 4.69
CA THR A 105 -9.68 -10.21 5.23
C THR A 105 -8.28 -9.61 5.14
N LEU A 106 -8.14 -8.28 5.20
CA LEU A 106 -6.82 -7.60 5.19
C LEU A 106 -5.86 -8.19 6.22
N ASN A 107 -6.37 -8.52 7.43
CA ASN A 107 -5.59 -9.17 8.48
C ASN A 107 -5.13 -10.59 8.09
N THR A 108 -6.01 -11.39 7.49
CA THR A 108 -5.67 -12.74 7.03
C THR A 108 -4.59 -12.69 5.93
N MET A 109 -4.68 -11.72 5.03
CA MET A 109 -3.67 -11.54 3.98
C MET A 109 -2.30 -11.19 4.58
N ARG A 110 -2.27 -10.30 5.57
CA ARG A 110 -1.05 -9.94 6.31
C ARG A 110 -0.41 -11.15 7.01
N GLU A 111 -1.21 -12.04 7.61
CA GLU A 111 -0.71 -13.26 8.24
C GLU A 111 -0.14 -14.27 7.22
N MET A 112 -0.83 -14.48 6.08
CA MET A 112 -0.33 -15.36 5.01
C MET A 112 1.01 -14.86 4.44
N ILE A 113 1.12 -13.54 4.26
CA ILE A 113 2.35 -12.86 3.84
C ILE A 113 3.50 -13.20 4.79
N ALA A 114 3.27 -13.28 6.10
CA ALA A 114 4.32 -13.60 7.07
C ALA A 114 4.97 -14.99 6.83
N GLY A 115 4.21 -15.98 6.35
CA GLY A 115 4.66 -17.37 6.17
C GLY A 115 5.48 -17.70 4.91
N LEU A 116 5.72 -16.75 4.00
CA LEU A 116 6.30 -17.01 2.66
C LEU A 116 7.74 -16.50 2.49
N PRO A 117 8.78 -17.36 2.60
CA PRO A 117 10.18 -16.94 2.46
C PRO A 117 10.66 -16.76 1.02
N GLN A 118 10.04 -17.45 0.05
CA GLN A 118 10.48 -17.46 -1.36
C GLN A 118 10.07 -16.23 -2.19
N PHE A 119 9.18 -15.38 -1.65
CA PHE A 119 8.68 -14.17 -2.32
C PHE A 119 8.88 -12.90 -1.47
N GLN A 120 10.02 -12.81 -0.78
CA GLN A 120 10.25 -11.78 0.23
C GLN A 120 10.09 -10.33 -0.29
N GLN A 121 10.55 -10.01 -1.51
CA GLN A 121 10.40 -8.64 -2.06
C GLN A 121 8.95 -8.30 -2.39
N MET A 122 8.23 -9.21 -3.07
CA MET A 122 6.83 -9.01 -3.43
C MET A 122 5.95 -8.93 -2.17
N LYS A 123 6.25 -9.78 -1.19
CA LYS A 123 5.67 -9.77 0.16
C LYS A 123 5.82 -8.41 0.81
N SER A 124 7.04 -7.87 0.87
CA SER A 124 7.31 -6.57 1.50
C SER A 124 6.53 -5.43 0.84
N ALA A 125 6.42 -5.41 -0.49
CA ALA A 125 5.67 -4.39 -1.22
C ALA A 125 4.14 -4.50 -0.96
N TYR A 126 3.56 -5.69 -1.04
CA TYR A 126 2.13 -5.86 -0.73
C TYR A 126 1.82 -5.57 0.74
N ALA A 127 2.68 -6.01 1.66
CA ALA A 127 2.51 -5.74 3.09
C ALA A 127 2.52 -4.25 3.40
N LEU A 128 3.43 -3.48 2.77
CA LEU A 128 3.49 -2.03 2.89
C LEU A 128 2.16 -1.39 2.50
N HIS A 129 1.65 -1.69 1.30
CA HIS A 129 0.43 -1.06 0.79
C HIS A 129 -0.84 -1.51 1.53
N LEU A 130 -0.90 -2.77 1.99
CA LEU A 130 -1.99 -3.25 2.84
C LEU A 130 -1.97 -2.57 4.21
N ASN A 131 -0.79 -2.38 4.81
CA ASN A 131 -0.67 -1.66 6.08
C ASN A 131 -1.10 -0.19 5.91
N MET A 132 -0.61 0.49 4.86
CA MET A 132 -1.00 1.88 4.57
C MET A 132 -2.50 2.03 4.28
N ALA A 133 -3.14 1.02 3.68
CA ALA A 133 -4.58 1.05 3.39
C ALA A 133 -5.44 0.69 4.62
N GLN A 134 -4.83 0.11 5.66
CA GLN A 134 -5.51 -0.28 6.90
C GLN A 134 -5.46 0.81 7.98
N GLU A 135 -4.35 1.56 8.05
CA GLU A 135 -4.23 2.75 8.92
C GLU A 135 -5.21 3.85 8.52
#